data_AF-A0A813TQ38-F1
#
_entry.id   AF-A0A813TQ38-F1
#
_cell.length_a   1.000
_cell.length_b   1.000
_cell.length_c   1.000
_cell.angle_alpha   90.00
_cell.angle_beta   90.00
_cell.angle_gamma   90.00
#
_symmetry.space_group_name_H-M   'P 1'
#
loop_
_entity.id
_entity.type
_entity.pdbx_description
1 polymer ?
#
loop_
_entity_poly.entity_id
_entity_poly.type
_entity_poly.pdbx_seq_one_letter_code
_entity_poly.pdbx_strand_id
1 'polypeptide(L)'
;MFKNFLKVNSEIFKFFKISRLYIQPKPIVTYDFKSKSTVSFTSGNESYKSFFINYSTQVVSDKDYVTKLKEIQRNKKMTPYLYFVQTKLKSEYPSQTGKVSQKMLVQAYARDWNKMSEEEKKPFIERASKNTEEQNLKKNELLSTLNNDQIKNLTDELAKERELRKKMLKEFRIKKEKNKLNAPKRPKGAFFLYCDTLDKGDAPIQQFTRGASEKWKLLAQQDKDVFNREASEQMQEYMIKYAEWEKKMIEQGKKNLIRKTTLRTLIPKEKRLRKTKLAKKKLQKKSSKRKIKRKAASKSKAQRKVTTEKKQMLKEAETINQSNTE
;
A
#
# COMPACT_ATOMS: atom_id res chain seq x y z
N MET A 1 10.99 66.40 29.55
CA MET A 1 12.04 65.89 28.64
C MET A 1 11.61 64.57 28.00
N PHE A 2 10.61 64.56 27.12
CA PHE A 2 10.13 63.34 26.44
C PHE A 2 9.35 63.72 25.15
N LYS A 3 10.00 64.37 24.18
CA LYS A 3 9.35 64.72 22.89
C LYS A 3 10.21 64.62 21.63
N ASN A 4 11.38 63.99 21.64
CA ASN A 4 12.28 63.99 20.46
C ASN A 4 12.78 62.61 19.96
N PHE A 5 12.10 61.49 20.23
CA PHE A 5 12.57 60.16 19.78
C PHE A 5 11.72 59.46 18.70
N LEU A 6 10.76 60.15 18.07
CA LEU A 6 9.85 59.56 17.07
C LEU A 6 9.94 60.17 15.66
N LYS A 7 11.12 60.64 15.24
CA LYS A 7 11.28 61.27 13.91
C LYS A 7 12.34 60.65 12.98
N VAL A 8 12.87 59.45 13.28
CA VAL A 8 13.96 58.86 12.47
C VAL A 8 13.56 57.61 11.66
N ASN A 9 12.38 57.02 11.83
CA ASN A 9 12.05 55.74 11.18
C ASN A 9 11.07 55.79 9.99
N SER A 10 10.85 56.94 9.33
CA SER A 10 9.96 57.04 8.17
C SER A 10 10.65 57.08 6.79
N GLU A 11 11.98 56.99 6.72
CA GLU A 11 12.73 57.15 5.44
C GLU A 11 13.31 55.84 4.86
N ILE A 12 13.26 54.71 5.58
CA ILE A 12 13.91 53.45 5.11
C ILE A 12 12.95 52.57 4.25
N PHE A 13 11.68 52.94 4.08
CA PHE A 13 10.68 52.14 3.35
C PHE A 13 10.34 52.67 1.93
N LYS A 14 11.33 53.16 1.16
CA LYS A 14 11.09 53.64 -0.21
C LYS A 14 11.83 52.94 -1.36
N PHE A 15 12.57 51.85 -1.13
CA PHE A 15 13.35 51.21 -2.21
C PHE A 15 13.22 49.68 -2.35
N PHE A 16 12.01 49.14 -2.36
CA PHE A 16 11.75 47.81 -2.94
C PHE A 16 10.48 47.79 -3.80
N LYS A 17 10.58 48.34 -5.02
CA LYS A 17 9.69 47.96 -6.13
C LYS A 17 10.09 46.56 -6.57
N ILE A 18 9.45 45.54 -6.00
CA ILE A 18 9.53 44.18 -6.54
C ILE A 18 8.60 44.13 -7.75
N SER A 19 9.21 44.08 -8.93
CA SER A 19 8.58 43.82 -10.21
C SER A 19 7.76 42.54 -10.12
N ARG A 20 6.43 42.63 -10.27
CA ARG A 20 5.56 41.47 -10.53
C ARG A 20 5.96 40.88 -11.88
N LEU A 21 6.78 39.84 -11.86
CA LEU A 21 6.98 38.96 -13.02
C LEU A 21 5.67 38.19 -13.24
N TYR A 22 4.85 38.68 -14.17
CA TYR A 22 3.74 37.94 -14.76
C TYR A 22 4.31 36.77 -15.57
N ILE A 23 4.41 35.60 -14.94
CA ILE A 23 4.63 34.34 -15.65
C ILE A 23 3.28 33.93 -16.23
N GLN A 24 3.07 34.24 -17.51
CA GLN A 24 1.95 33.70 -18.28
C GLN A 24 2.10 32.17 -18.36
N PRO A 25 1.02 31.39 -18.14
CA PRO A 25 1.07 29.95 -18.35
C PRO A 25 1.30 29.65 -19.83
N LYS A 26 2.37 28.92 -20.14
CA LYS A 26 2.62 28.43 -21.50
C LYS A 26 1.47 27.51 -21.93
N PRO A 27 0.95 27.62 -23.16
CA PRO A 27 -0.08 26.72 -23.65
C PRO A 27 0.43 25.28 -23.67
N ILE A 28 -0.38 24.38 -23.14
CA ILE A 28 -0.14 22.93 -23.17
C ILE A 28 -0.35 22.50 -24.63
N VAL A 29 0.75 22.17 -25.31
CA VAL A 29 0.70 21.51 -26.62
C VAL A 29 0.22 20.07 -26.39
N THR A 30 -1.02 19.78 -26.72
CA THR A 30 -1.53 18.42 -26.78
C THR A 30 -1.00 17.76 -28.05
N TYR A 31 -0.01 16.87 -27.90
CA TYR A 31 0.36 15.95 -28.98
C TYR A 31 -0.70 14.87 -29.10
N ASP A 32 -1.39 14.83 -30.24
CA ASP A 32 -2.28 13.74 -30.64
C ASP A 32 -1.48 12.44 -30.79
N PHE A 33 -1.41 11.66 -29.72
CA PHE A 33 -0.97 10.26 -29.79
C PHE A 33 -2.09 9.41 -30.40
N LYS A 34 -2.12 9.32 -31.73
CA LYS A 34 -2.81 8.22 -32.42
C LYS A 34 -2.06 6.91 -32.13
N SER A 35 -2.47 6.21 -31.08
CA SER A 35 -1.97 4.86 -30.79
C SER A 35 -2.52 3.87 -31.82
N LYS A 36 -1.76 3.61 -32.89
CA LYS A 36 -1.91 2.39 -33.68
C LYS A 36 -1.21 1.27 -32.93
N SER A 37 -1.96 0.51 -32.14
CA SER A 37 -1.47 -0.73 -31.51
C SER A 37 -1.50 -1.86 -32.54
N THR A 38 -0.40 -2.06 -33.26
CA THR A 38 -0.18 -3.27 -34.06
C THR A 38 0.31 -4.37 -33.12
N VAL A 39 -0.54 -5.36 -32.85
CA VAL A 39 -0.17 -6.55 -32.08
C VAL A 39 0.44 -7.55 -33.06
N SER A 40 1.77 -7.64 -33.11
CA SER A 40 2.45 -8.76 -33.77
C SER A 40 2.63 -9.90 -32.78
N PHE A 41 2.07 -11.05 -33.10
CA PHE A 41 2.17 -12.28 -32.32
C PHE A 41 3.40 -13.06 -32.79
N THR A 42 4.46 -13.08 -31.99
CA THR A 42 5.60 -14.00 -32.21
C THR A 42 5.58 -15.08 -31.14
N SER A 43 5.28 -16.29 -31.57
CA SER A 43 5.40 -17.52 -30.79
C SER A 43 6.88 -17.87 -30.60
N GLY A 44 7.38 -17.77 -29.37
CA GLY A 44 8.72 -18.22 -29.01
C GLY A 44 8.81 -18.48 -27.52
N ASN A 45 8.92 -19.75 -27.14
CA ASN A 45 9.09 -20.22 -25.77
C ASN A 45 10.40 -19.70 -25.18
N GLU A 46 10.33 -18.74 -24.26
CA GLU A 46 11.38 -18.52 -23.27
C GLU A 46 10.78 -17.91 -22.00
N SER A 47 11.20 -18.47 -20.86
CA SER A 47 10.74 -18.20 -19.50
C SER A 47 11.13 -16.78 -19.05
N TYR A 48 10.50 -15.77 -19.63
CA TYR A 48 10.66 -14.38 -19.24
C TYR A 48 9.63 -14.04 -18.16
N LYS A 49 10.08 -13.95 -16.91
CA LYS A 49 9.28 -13.26 -15.87
C LYS A 49 9.14 -11.81 -16.30
N SER A 50 7.93 -11.43 -16.69
CA SER A 50 7.64 -10.03 -17.03
C SER A 50 8.06 -9.14 -15.86
N PHE A 51 9.04 -8.28 -16.12
CA PHE A 51 9.22 -7.07 -15.35
C PHE A 51 7.97 -6.24 -15.61
N PHE A 52 6.97 -6.39 -14.74
CA PHE A 52 5.89 -5.41 -14.64
C PHE A 52 6.55 -4.08 -14.30
N ILE A 53 6.85 -3.30 -15.32
CA ILE A 53 6.95 -1.87 -15.21
C ILE A 53 5.60 -1.46 -14.64
N ASN A 54 5.58 -1.05 -13.37
CA ASN A 54 4.46 -0.34 -12.78
C ASN A 54 4.34 0.98 -13.54
N TYR A 55 3.82 0.93 -14.75
CA TYR A 55 2.90 1.96 -15.19
C TYR A 55 1.78 1.88 -14.18
N SER A 56 1.90 2.71 -13.14
CA SER A 56 0.75 3.22 -12.43
C SER A 56 -0.07 3.95 -13.49
N THR A 57 -0.76 3.19 -14.33
CA THR A 57 -2.08 3.58 -14.76
C THR A 57 -2.78 3.81 -13.44
N GLN A 58 -2.85 5.07 -13.02
CA GLN A 58 -3.93 5.48 -12.17
C GLN A 58 -5.14 5.20 -13.05
N VAL A 59 -5.63 3.96 -12.97
CA VAL A 59 -7.03 3.69 -13.18
C VAL A 59 -7.66 4.56 -12.10
N VAL A 60 -7.96 5.80 -12.47
CA VAL A 60 -8.87 6.68 -11.76
C VAL A 60 -10.19 5.93 -11.84
N SER A 61 -10.32 4.88 -11.02
CA SER A 61 -11.56 4.17 -10.90
C SER A 61 -12.52 5.13 -10.23
N ASP A 62 -13.75 5.20 -10.71
CA ASP A 62 -14.90 5.89 -10.14
C ASP A 62 -15.23 5.45 -8.69
N LYS A 63 -14.28 5.65 -7.78
CA LYS A 63 -14.30 5.21 -6.37
C LYS A 63 -13.99 6.38 -5.46
N ASP A 64 -14.54 7.53 -5.82
CA ASP A 64 -14.53 8.76 -5.05
C ASP A 64 -14.92 8.51 -3.57
N TYR A 65 -15.92 7.65 -3.31
CA TYR A 65 -16.36 7.31 -1.96
C TYR A 65 -15.30 6.57 -1.10
N VAL A 66 -14.41 5.77 -1.70
CA VAL A 66 -13.32 5.09 -0.96
C VAL A 66 -12.28 6.11 -0.52
N THR A 67 -11.92 7.04 -1.40
CA THR A 67 -10.98 8.12 -1.13
C THR A 67 -11.54 9.08 -0.08
N LYS A 68 -12.80 9.51 -0.25
CA LYS A 68 -13.54 10.33 0.74
C LYS A 68 -13.57 9.67 2.12
N LEU A 69 -13.92 8.38 2.20
CA LEU A 69 -13.90 7.68 3.49
C LEU A 69 -12.51 7.62 4.11
N LYS A 70 -11.46 7.45 3.30
CA LYS A 70 -10.07 7.45 3.79
C LYS A 70 -9.68 8.81 4.36
N GLU A 71 -10.07 9.90 3.71
CA GLU A 71 -9.85 11.26 4.21
C GLU A 71 -10.57 11.49 5.54
N ILE A 72 -11.85 11.10 5.63
CA ILE A 72 -12.61 11.14 6.87
C ILE A 72 -11.90 10.35 7.98
N GLN A 73 -11.42 9.14 7.68
CA GLN A 73 -10.69 8.30 8.64
C GLN A 73 -9.32 8.87 9.03
N ARG A 74 -8.64 9.62 8.16
CA ARG A 74 -7.38 10.30 8.49
C ARG A 74 -7.65 11.47 9.43
N ASN A 75 -8.64 12.29 9.10
CA ASN A 75 -9.00 13.49 9.88
C ASN A 75 -9.61 13.15 11.24
N LYS A 76 -10.33 12.02 11.36
CA LYS A 76 -10.86 11.52 12.65
C LYS A 76 -9.77 11.16 13.67
N LYS A 77 -8.52 10.94 13.24
CA LYS A 77 -7.42 10.53 14.14
C LYS A 77 -6.74 11.68 14.86
N MET A 78 -7.19 12.92 14.65
CA MET A 78 -6.59 14.08 15.30
C MET A 78 -6.96 14.11 16.78
N THR A 79 -5.96 13.94 17.64
CA THR A 79 -6.13 13.99 19.10
C THR A 79 -5.92 15.43 19.61
N PRO A 80 -6.34 15.75 20.85
CA PRO A 80 -6.11 17.08 21.45
C PRO A 80 -4.63 17.48 21.41
N TYR A 81 -3.75 16.55 21.78
CA TYR A 81 -2.30 16.74 21.70
C TYR A 81 -1.81 17.03 20.27
N LEU A 82 -2.34 16.34 19.25
CA LEU A 82 -1.94 16.60 17.87
C LEU A 82 -2.38 17.99 17.39
N TYR A 83 -3.53 18.50 17.86
CA TYR A 83 -3.92 19.90 17.61
C TYR A 83 -2.97 20.87 18.29
N PHE A 84 -2.57 20.62 19.53
CA PHE A 84 -1.58 21.43 20.24
C PHE A 84 -0.24 21.48 19.49
N VAL A 85 0.31 20.32 19.14
CA VAL A 85 1.56 20.21 18.36
C VAL A 85 1.43 20.91 17.01
N GLN A 86 0.29 20.78 16.33
CA GLN A 86 0.06 21.45 15.05
C GLN A 86 0.03 22.96 15.21
N THR A 87 -0.61 23.49 16.26
CA THR A 87 -0.65 24.93 16.55
C THR A 87 0.75 25.45 16.83
N LYS A 88 1.51 24.77 17.70
CA LYS A 88 2.88 25.11 18.05
C LYS A 88 3.85 25.04 16.88
N LEU A 89 3.76 24.00 16.05
CA LEU A 89 4.54 23.92 14.82
C LEU A 89 4.19 25.06 13.85
N LYS A 90 2.91 25.43 13.70
CA LYS A 90 2.55 26.54 12.79
C LYS A 90 3.10 27.88 13.28
N SER A 91 3.12 28.13 14.59
CA SER A 91 3.58 29.40 15.15
C SER A 91 5.11 29.51 15.26
N GLU A 92 5.79 28.45 15.71
CA GLU A 92 7.20 28.51 16.11
C GLU A 92 8.16 27.93 15.05
N TYR A 93 7.67 27.08 14.14
CA TYR A 93 8.54 26.42 13.16
C TYR A 93 9.19 27.36 12.13
N PRO A 94 8.50 28.39 11.56
CA PRO A 94 9.13 29.30 10.61
C PRO A 94 10.35 30.02 11.18
N SER A 95 10.28 30.40 12.46
CA SER A 95 11.32 31.17 13.17
C SER A 95 12.56 30.35 13.56
N GLN A 96 12.44 29.02 13.61
CA GLN A 96 13.53 28.10 13.98
C GLN A 96 14.06 27.28 12.79
N THR A 97 13.63 27.60 11.57
CA THR A 97 14.05 26.92 10.34
C THR A 97 15.58 26.93 10.23
N GLY A 98 16.19 25.75 10.41
CA GLY A 98 17.64 25.52 10.32
C GLY A 98 18.38 25.29 11.64
N LYS A 99 17.83 25.65 12.81
CA LYS A 99 18.54 25.54 14.11
C LYS A 99 18.26 24.25 14.88
N VAL A 100 17.05 23.70 14.80
CA VAL A 100 16.64 22.55 15.63
C VAL A 100 15.90 21.50 14.81
N SER A 101 16.22 20.22 15.03
CA SER A 101 15.52 19.10 14.40
C SER A 101 14.04 19.07 14.82
N GLN A 102 13.13 18.89 13.87
CA GLN A 102 11.69 18.68 14.13
C GLN A 102 11.42 17.66 15.24
N LYS A 103 12.23 16.59 15.29
CA LYS A 103 12.10 15.55 16.32
C LYS A 103 12.32 16.09 17.73
N MET A 104 13.28 16.99 17.91
CA MET A 104 13.55 17.62 19.21
C MET A 104 12.43 18.58 19.61
N LEU A 105 11.86 19.33 18.65
CA LEU A 105 10.72 20.21 18.91
C LEU A 105 9.48 19.44 19.36
N VAL A 106 9.14 18.37 18.65
CA VAL A 106 8.00 17.52 19.06
C VAL A 106 8.24 16.90 20.43
N GLN A 107 9.49 16.58 20.80
CA GLN A 107 9.82 16.10 22.15
C GLN A 107 9.68 17.21 23.21
N ALA A 108 10.06 18.45 22.90
CA ALA A 108 9.86 19.59 23.79
C ALA A 108 8.36 19.86 24.01
N TYR A 109 7.57 19.93 22.92
CA TYR A 109 6.12 20.11 23.01
C TYR A 109 5.43 18.98 23.78
N ALA A 110 5.91 17.74 23.70
CA ALA A 110 5.39 16.65 24.52
C ALA A 110 5.59 16.91 26.03
N ARG A 111 6.73 17.49 26.42
CA ARG A 111 6.99 17.88 27.81
C ARG A 111 6.11 19.04 28.23
N ASP A 112 5.94 20.04 27.36
CA ASP A 112 5.08 21.19 27.64
C ASP A 112 3.62 20.76 27.82
N TRP A 113 3.11 19.91 26.91
CA TRP A 113 1.77 19.33 27.04
C TRP A 113 1.57 18.57 28.36
N ASN A 114 2.57 17.84 28.83
CA ASN A 114 2.47 17.14 30.11
C ASN A 114 2.46 18.09 31.32
N LYS A 115 3.08 19.28 31.21
CA LYS A 115 3.10 20.31 32.25
C LYS A 115 1.84 21.20 32.26
N MET A 116 1.16 21.34 31.13
CA MET A 116 -0.04 22.17 31.00
C MET A 116 -1.17 21.69 31.92
N SER A 117 -1.94 22.64 32.45
CA SER A 117 -3.13 22.36 33.27
C SER A 117 -4.28 21.80 32.42
N GLU A 118 -5.30 21.23 33.05
CA GLU A 118 -6.48 20.73 32.34
C GLU A 118 -7.26 21.85 31.64
N GLU A 119 -7.26 23.06 32.23
CA GLU A 119 -7.90 24.24 31.67
C GLU A 119 -7.24 24.69 30.35
N GLU A 120 -5.91 24.69 30.30
CA GLU A 120 -5.17 25.01 29.08
C GLU A 120 -5.33 23.94 27.98
N LYS A 121 -5.59 22.69 28.38
CA LYS A 121 -5.85 21.58 27.46
C LYS A 121 -7.29 21.59 26.93
N LYS A 122 -8.24 22.15 27.69
CA LYS A 122 -9.67 22.21 27.38
C LYS A 122 -9.99 22.66 25.94
N PRO A 123 -9.44 23.77 25.39
CA PRO A 123 -9.74 24.19 24.02
C PRO A 123 -9.31 23.14 22.97
N PHE A 124 -8.24 22.40 23.22
CA PHE A 124 -7.79 21.33 22.32
C PHE A 124 -8.66 20.08 22.43
N ILE A 125 -9.17 19.78 23.62
CA ILE A 125 -10.09 18.67 23.88
C ILE A 125 -11.42 18.92 23.16
N GLU A 126 -12.00 20.11 23.36
CA GLU A 126 -13.24 20.52 22.71
C GLU A 126 -13.11 20.49 21.18
N ARG A 127 -12.00 21.02 20.65
CA ARG A 127 -11.71 20.98 19.21
C ARG A 127 -11.62 19.54 18.68
N ALA A 128 -11.00 18.64 19.43
CA ALA A 128 -10.90 17.23 19.03
C ALA A 128 -12.25 16.51 19.09
N SER A 129 -13.08 16.81 20.10
CA SER A 129 -14.45 16.28 20.19
C SER A 129 -15.29 16.73 19.01
N LYS A 130 -15.33 18.04 18.76
CA LYS A 130 -16.08 18.65 17.65
C LYS A 130 -15.65 18.06 16.29
N ASN A 131 -14.34 17.93 16.05
CA ASN A 131 -13.85 17.30 14.83
C ASN A 131 -14.29 15.81 14.75
N THR A 132 -14.28 15.07 15.86
CA THR A 132 -14.73 13.67 15.87
C THR A 132 -16.21 13.57 15.48
N GLU A 133 -17.05 14.46 16.00
CA GLU A 133 -18.47 14.56 15.67
C GLU A 133 -18.68 14.90 14.19
N GLU A 134 -18.01 15.95 13.68
CA GLU A 134 -18.07 16.34 12.27
C GLU A 134 -17.65 15.21 11.33
N GLN A 135 -16.57 14.47 11.66
CA GLN A 135 -16.13 13.33 10.86
C GLN A 135 -17.10 12.14 10.95
N ASN A 136 -17.81 11.96 12.06
CA ASN A 136 -18.85 10.93 12.18
C ASN A 136 -20.07 11.27 11.32
N LEU A 137 -20.50 12.53 11.32
CA LEU A 137 -21.59 13.01 10.47
C LEU A 137 -21.26 12.80 8.99
N LYS A 138 -20.11 13.30 8.53
CA LYS A 138 -19.63 13.10 7.15
C LYS A 138 -19.54 11.62 6.75
N LYS A 139 -19.12 10.76 7.69
CA LYS A 139 -19.09 9.31 7.46
C LYS A 139 -20.50 8.76 7.27
N ASN A 140 -21.44 9.14 8.13
CA ASN A 140 -22.81 8.63 8.10
C ASN A 140 -23.53 9.09 6.83
N GLU A 141 -23.39 10.37 6.46
CA GLU A 141 -23.89 10.93 5.20
C GLU A 141 -23.33 10.18 3.99
N LEU A 142 -22.02 9.94 3.96
CA LEU A 142 -21.40 9.17 2.89
C LEU A 142 -21.99 7.76 2.83
N LEU A 143 -22.18 7.10 3.97
CA LEU A 143 -22.76 5.75 4.00
C LEU A 143 -24.25 5.73 3.61
N SER A 144 -25.02 6.77 3.92
CA SER A 144 -26.44 6.85 3.51
C SER A 144 -26.61 7.09 2.01
N THR A 145 -25.63 7.72 1.34
CA THR A 145 -25.65 7.88 -0.12
C THR A 145 -25.34 6.62 -0.91
N LEU A 146 -24.78 5.59 -0.26
CA LEU A 146 -24.29 4.38 -0.94
C LEU A 146 -25.32 3.25 -0.93
N ASN A 147 -25.37 2.50 -2.03
CA ASN A 147 -26.15 1.27 -2.11
C ASN A 147 -25.45 0.12 -1.34
N ASN A 148 -26.21 -0.88 -0.92
CA ASN A 148 -25.74 -2.05 -0.17
C ASN A 148 -24.55 -2.76 -0.83
N ASP A 149 -24.54 -2.86 -2.17
CA ASP A 149 -23.43 -3.49 -2.88
C ASP A 149 -22.18 -2.61 -2.93
N GLN A 150 -22.34 -1.29 -2.99
CA GLN A 150 -21.22 -0.34 -2.85
C GLN A 150 -20.63 -0.39 -1.45
N ILE A 151 -21.47 -0.53 -0.41
CA ILE A 151 -21.01 -0.71 0.98
C ILE A 151 -20.21 -2.01 1.12
N LYS A 152 -20.68 -3.13 0.56
CA LYS A 152 -19.93 -4.39 0.55
C LYS A 152 -18.58 -4.22 -0.14
N ASN A 153 -18.55 -3.66 -1.35
CA ASN A 153 -17.32 -3.40 -2.10
C ASN A 153 -16.34 -2.53 -1.30
N LEU A 154 -16.82 -1.45 -0.68
CA LEU A 154 -16.04 -0.57 0.18
C LEU A 154 -15.40 -1.33 1.35
N THR A 155 -16.18 -2.17 2.04
CA THR A 155 -15.68 -2.97 3.17
C THR A 155 -14.61 -3.98 2.74
N ASP A 156 -14.81 -4.67 1.61
CA ASP A 156 -13.84 -5.61 1.07
C ASP A 156 -12.55 -4.93 0.63
N GLU A 157 -12.64 -3.74 0.03
CA GLU A 157 -11.46 -2.97 -0.38
C GLU A 157 -10.65 -2.48 0.81
N LEU A 158 -11.30 -1.95 1.84
CA LEU A 158 -10.63 -1.55 3.09
C LEU A 158 -9.97 -2.75 3.77
N ALA A 159 -10.61 -3.93 3.73
CA ALA A 159 -10.04 -5.16 4.28
C ALA A 159 -8.78 -5.58 3.50
N LYS A 160 -8.84 -5.58 2.16
CA LYS A 160 -7.69 -5.90 1.28
C LYS A 160 -6.52 -4.95 1.52
N GLU A 161 -6.78 -3.65 1.59
CA GLU A 161 -5.75 -2.64 1.83
C GLU A 161 -5.14 -2.76 3.24
N ARG A 162 -5.94 -2.99 4.28
CA ARG A 162 -5.44 -3.24 5.64
C ARG A 162 -4.50 -4.43 5.66
N GLU A 163 -4.85 -5.52 4.98
CA GLU A 163 -3.99 -6.69 4.89
C GLU A 163 -2.72 -6.44 4.08
N LEU A 164 -2.81 -5.70 2.97
CA LEU A 164 -1.62 -5.28 2.21
C LEU A 164 -0.69 -4.43 3.06
N ARG A 165 -1.22 -3.42 3.76
CA ARG A 165 -0.45 -2.55 4.66
C ARG A 165 0.22 -3.35 5.78
N LYS A 166 -0.49 -4.29 6.41
CA LYS A 166 0.10 -5.17 7.43
C LYS A 166 1.25 -6.00 6.87
N LYS A 167 1.11 -6.57 5.67
CA LYS A 167 2.18 -7.32 4.99
C LYS A 167 3.40 -6.44 4.72
N MET A 168 3.19 -5.25 4.15
CA MET A 168 4.24 -4.28 3.88
C MET A 168 4.99 -3.86 5.15
N LEU A 169 4.27 -3.54 6.23
CA LEU A 169 4.89 -3.17 7.52
C LEU A 169 5.68 -4.34 8.11
N LYS A 170 5.16 -5.56 8.01
CA LYS A 170 5.85 -6.76 8.47
C LYS A 170 7.14 -7.00 7.69
N GLU A 171 7.10 -6.87 6.38
CA GLU A 171 8.28 -7.01 5.51
C GLU A 171 9.31 -5.92 5.80
N PHE A 172 8.87 -4.68 6.01
CA PHE A 172 9.74 -3.57 6.39
C PHE A 172 10.43 -3.81 7.75
N ARG A 173 9.68 -4.28 8.76
CA ARG A 173 10.25 -4.65 10.07
C ARG A 173 11.29 -5.75 9.95
N ILE A 174 10.97 -6.82 9.21
CA ILE A 174 11.91 -7.91 8.95
C ILE A 174 13.17 -7.39 8.24
N LYS A 175 13.02 -6.53 7.22
CA LYS A 175 14.16 -5.93 6.52
C LYS A 175 15.03 -5.09 7.45
N LYS A 176 14.43 -4.27 8.31
CA LYS A 176 15.15 -3.44 9.28
C LYS A 176 15.90 -4.30 10.31
N GLU A 177 15.27 -5.37 10.80
CA GLU A 177 15.90 -6.32 11.72
C GLU A 177 17.06 -7.07 11.06
N LYS A 178 16.91 -7.54 9.82
CA LYS A 178 17.99 -8.13 9.04
C LYS A 178 19.19 -7.18 8.88
N ASN A 179 18.92 -5.93 8.55
CA ASN A 179 19.96 -4.91 8.41
C ASN A 179 20.65 -4.64 9.76
N LYS A 180 19.90 -4.56 10.86
CA LYS A 180 20.46 -4.36 12.21
C LYS A 180 21.37 -5.52 12.65
N LEU A 181 21.09 -6.74 12.17
CA LEU A 181 21.85 -7.96 12.49
C LEU A 181 22.89 -8.31 11.41
N ASN A 182 23.23 -7.34 10.56
CA ASN A 182 24.24 -7.48 9.50
C ASN A 182 24.03 -8.73 8.64
N ALA A 183 22.78 -9.02 8.27
CA ALA A 183 22.49 -10.11 7.36
C ALA A 183 23.29 -9.94 6.07
N PRO A 184 23.99 -10.98 5.56
CA PRO A 184 24.74 -10.87 4.32
C PRO A 184 23.85 -10.36 3.19
N LYS A 185 24.36 -9.42 2.40
CA LYS A 185 23.63 -8.85 1.26
C LYS A 185 23.81 -9.77 0.06
N ARG A 186 22.74 -9.93 -0.72
CA ARG A 186 22.82 -10.66 -1.99
C ARG A 186 23.79 -9.94 -2.93
N PRO A 187 24.76 -10.65 -3.54
CA PRO A 187 25.71 -10.04 -4.46
C PRO A 187 25.02 -9.59 -5.74
N LYS A 188 25.72 -8.72 -6.48
CA LYS A 188 25.25 -8.22 -7.78
C LYS A 188 25.28 -9.36 -8.80
N GLY A 189 24.40 -9.28 -9.81
CA GLY A 189 24.46 -10.19 -10.95
C GLY A 189 25.47 -9.71 -11.99
N ALA A 190 25.85 -10.57 -12.93
CA ALA A 190 26.85 -10.29 -13.96
C ALA A 190 26.64 -8.96 -14.69
N PHE A 191 25.41 -8.67 -15.11
CA PHE A 191 25.06 -7.39 -15.74
C PHE A 191 25.37 -6.17 -14.85
N PHE A 192 25.10 -6.26 -13.55
CA PHE A 192 25.38 -5.15 -12.63
C PHE A 192 26.86 -5.02 -12.29
N LEU A 193 27.63 -6.11 -12.34
CA LEU A 193 29.10 -6.06 -12.26
C LEU A 193 29.66 -5.35 -13.50
N TYR A 194 29.14 -5.65 -14.69
CA TYR A 194 29.46 -4.91 -15.91
C TYR A 194 29.04 -3.43 -15.81
N CYS A 195 27.86 -3.11 -15.27
CA CYS A 195 27.49 -1.71 -15.05
C CYS A 195 28.45 -0.98 -14.09
N ASP A 196 29.07 -1.67 -13.14
CA ASP A 196 30.06 -1.06 -12.24
C ASP A 196 31.38 -0.75 -12.96
N THR A 197 31.68 -1.39 -14.09
CA THR A 197 32.87 -1.07 -14.90
C THR A 197 32.64 0.11 -15.85
N LEU A 198 31.38 0.50 -16.07
CA LEU A 198 31.02 1.63 -16.91
C LEU A 198 30.93 2.91 -16.09
N ASP A 199 31.47 4.01 -16.63
CA ASP A 199 31.21 5.32 -16.06
C ASP A 199 29.78 5.77 -16.37
N LYS A 200 29.08 6.21 -15.32
CA LYS A 200 27.72 6.70 -15.39
C LYS A 200 27.65 8.14 -15.90
N GLY A 201 28.70 8.94 -15.64
CA GLY A 201 28.69 10.39 -15.86
C GLY A 201 27.47 11.06 -15.20
N ASP A 202 26.95 12.10 -15.87
CA ASP A 202 25.79 12.90 -15.43
C ASP A 202 24.43 12.33 -15.88
N ALA A 203 24.43 11.19 -16.55
CA ALA A 203 23.20 10.61 -17.09
C ALA A 203 22.24 10.18 -15.97
N PRO A 204 20.91 10.43 -16.12
CA PRO A 204 19.91 9.85 -15.24
C PRO A 204 20.03 8.31 -15.21
N ILE A 205 19.89 7.71 -14.03
CA ILE A 205 20.09 6.25 -13.82
C ILE A 205 19.28 5.38 -14.80
N GLN A 206 18.09 5.84 -15.20
CA GLN A 206 17.23 5.14 -16.15
C GLN A 206 17.83 5.10 -17.56
N GLN A 207 18.39 6.21 -18.03
CA GLN A 207 19.03 6.31 -19.34
C GLN A 207 20.36 5.53 -19.34
N PHE A 208 21.16 5.67 -18.28
CA PHE A 208 22.39 4.89 -18.10
C PHE A 208 22.12 3.38 -18.15
N THR A 209 21.16 2.90 -17.36
CA THR A 209 20.85 1.45 -17.29
C THR A 209 20.33 0.94 -18.63
N ARG A 210 19.55 1.75 -19.36
CA ARG A 210 19.07 1.39 -20.70
C ARG A 210 20.22 1.26 -21.70
N GLY A 211 21.11 2.24 -21.76
CA GLY A 211 22.28 2.20 -22.63
C GLY A 211 23.25 1.07 -22.27
N ALA A 212 23.51 0.85 -20.98
CA ALA A 212 24.31 -0.28 -20.50
C ALA A 212 23.68 -1.62 -20.88
N SER A 213 22.34 -1.75 -20.83
CA SER A 213 21.64 -2.96 -21.27
C SER A 213 21.78 -3.22 -22.77
N GLU A 214 21.80 -2.17 -23.61
CA GLU A 214 22.00 -2.31 -25.05
C GLU A 214 23.43 -2.76 -25.36
N LYS A 215 24.43 -2.12 -24.73
CA LYS A 215 25.85 -2.53 -24.83
C LYS A 215 26.08 -3.95 -24.33
N TRP A 216 25.46 -4.33 -23.21
CA TRP A 216 25.53 -5.69 -22.67
C TRP A 216 24.99 -6.74 -23.64
N LYS A 217 23.92 -6.45 -24.38
CA LYS A 217 23.39 -7.39 -25.39
C LYS A 217 24.38 -7.62 -26.52
N LEU A 218 25.03 -6.55 -26.98
CA LEU A 218 26.03 -6.56 -28.05
C LEU A 218 27.38 -7.18 -27.64
N LEU A 219 27.66 -7.26 -26.34
CA LEU A 219 28.92 -7.81 -25.82
C LEU A 219 29.09 -9.29 -26.24
N ALA A 220 30.33 -9.67 -26.59
CA ALA A 220 30.67 -11.06 -26.93
C ALA A 220 30.42 -11.99 -25.74
N GLN A 221 30.13 -13.26 -26.02
CA GLN A 221 29.84 -14.22 -24.96
C GLN A 221 31.04 -14.45 -24.03
N GLN A 222 32.26 -14.44 -24.57
CA GLN A 222 33.50 -14.58 -23.81
C GLN A 222 33.65 -13.48 -22.75
N ASP A 223 33.37 -12.23 -23.11
CA ASP A 223 33.42 -11.10 -22.19
C ASP A 223 32.31 -11.18 -21.14
N LYS A 224 31.11 -11.65 -21.53
CA LYS A 224 30.00 -11.90 -20.58
C LYS A 224 30.37 -12.96 -19.56
N ASP A 225 31.10 -13.99 -19.99
CA ASP A 225 31.45 -15.14 -19.16
C ASP A 225 32.39 -14.75 -18.01
N VAL A 226 33.26 -13.75 -18.19
CA VAL A 226 34.08 -13.18 -17.10
C VAL A 226 33.19 -12.68 -15.96
N PHE A 227 32.19 -11.84 -16.28
CA PHE A 227 31.25 -11.32 -15.29
C PHE A 227 30.31 -12.41 -14.73
N ASN A 228 29.93 -13.40 -15.54
CA ASN A 228 29.10 -14.52 -15.09
C ASN A 228 29.85 -15.39 -14.07
N ARG A 229 31.13 -15.64 -14.30
CA ARG A 229 31.99 -16.38 -13.37
C ARG A 229 32.12 -15.62 -12.05
N GLU A 230 32.49 -14.35 -12.10
CA GLU A 230 32.61 -13.51 -10.90
C GLU A 230 31.28 -13.43 -10.11
N ALA A 231 30.16 -13.21 -10.80
CA ALA A 231 28.85 -13.20 -10.16
C ALA A 231 28.49 -14.54 -9.52
N SER A 232 28.92 -15.65 -10.12
CA SER A 232 28.69 -17.00 -9.61
C SER A 232 29.53 -17.27 -8.35
N GLU A 233 30.80 -16.88 -8.36
CA GLU A 233 31.70 -16.98 -7.20
C GLU A 233 31.17 -16.16 -6.02
N GLN A 234 30.83 -14.89 -6.25
CA GLN A 234 30.23 -14.04 -5.22
C GLN A 234 28.90 -14.63 -4.69
N MET A 235 28.09 -15.24 -5.56
CA MET A 235 26.85 -15.92 -5.15
C MET A 235 27.13 -17.14 -4.27
N GLN A 236 28.14 -17.95 -4.59
CA GLN A 236 28.51 -19.10 -3.78
C GLN A 236 28.98 -18.68 -2.38
N GLU A 237 29.88 -17.69 -2.30
CA GLU A 237 30.31 -17.13 -1.02
C GLU A 237 29.13 -16.61 -0.20
N TYR A 238 28.22 -15.88 -0.84
CA TYR A 238 27.01 -15.39 -0.19
C TYR A 238 26.15 -16.53 0.35
N MET A 239 25.99 -17.63 -0.39
CA MET A 239 25.19 -18.76 0.08
C MET A 239 25.78 -19.40 1.34
N ILE A 240 27.11 -19.52 1.42
CA ILE A 240 27.83 -20.02 2.61
C ILE A 240 27.63 -19.07 3.78
N LYS A 241 28.03 -17.79 3.62
CA LYS A 241 27.91 -16.74 4.65
C LYS A 241 26.46 -16.60 5.15
N TYR A 242 25.49 -16.68 4.24
CA TYR A 242 24.07 -16.56 4.59
C TYR A 242 23.55 -17.81 5.32
N ALA A 243 24.04 -19.01 5.00
CA ALA A 243 23.69 -20.24 5.72
C ALA A 243 24.22 -20.21 7.17
N GLU A 244 25.46 -19.78 7.37
CA GLU A 244 26.04 -19.56 8.69
C GLU A 244 25.25 -18.53 9.50
N TRP A 245 24.89 -17.42 8.85
CA TRP A 245 24.05 -16.40 9.47
C TRP A 245 22.67 -16.95 9.85
N GLU A 246 22.04 -17.76 9.00
CA GLU A 246 20.77 -18.44 9.32
C GLU A 246 20.92 -19.37 10.53
N LYS A 247 22.01 -20.14 10.62
CA LYS A 247 22.30 -21.00 11.78
C LYS A 247 22.38 -20.19 13.08
N LYS A 248 23.14 -19.09 13.08
CA LYS A 248 23.23 -18.16 14.21
C LYS A 248 21.88 -17.56 14.60
N MET A 249 21.01 -17.26 13.63
CA MET A 249 19.66 -16.75 13.92
C MET A 249 18.73 -17.81 14.51
N ILE A 250 18.90 -19.08 14.14
CA ILE A 250 18.16 -20.21 14.74
C ILE A 250 18.53 -20.35 16.21
N GLU A 251 19.84 -20.32 16.52
CA GLU A 251 20.39 -20.40 17.87
C GLU A 251 19.88 -19.25 18.76
N GLN A 252 19.80 -18.04 18.20
CA GLN A 252 19.20 -16.87 18.88
C GLN A 252 17.66 -16.90 18.96
N GLY A 253 16.99 -17.94 18.45
CA GLY A 253 15.53 -18.06 18.46
C GLY A 253 14.78 -17.18 17.45
N LYS A 254 15.48 -16.43 16.58
CA LYS A 254 14.90 -15.45 15.62
C LYS A 254 14.42 -16.10 14.32
N LYS A 255 13.49 -17.05 14.44
CA LYS A 255 12.97 -17.84 13.31
C LYS A 255 12.25 -17.03 12.23
N ASN A 256 11.75 -15.84 12.57
CA ASN A 256 11.05 -14.93 11.65
C ASN A 256 11.94 -14.34 10.55
N LEU A 257 13.27 -14.32 10.75
CA LEU A 257 14.22 -13.72 9.80
C LEU A 257 14.76 -14.70 8.76
N ILE A 258 14.56 -16.00 8.99
CA ILE A 258 15.11 -17.09 8.19
C ILE A 258 14.27 -17.32 6.93
N ARG A 259 14.89 -17.80 5.85
CA ARG A 259 14.17 -18.20 4.63
C ARG A 259 13.16 -19.31 4.93
N LYS A 260 12.02 -19.25 4.24
CA LYS A 260 10.97 -20.29 4.33
C LYS A 260 11.49 -21.68 3.93
N THR A 261 12.47 -21.75 3.03
CA THR A 261 13.13 -23.00 2.63
C THR A 261 13.84 -23.66 3.80
N THR A 262 14.72 -22.92 4.48
CA THR A 262 15.46 -23.37 5.67
C THR A 262 14.50 -23.68 6.83
N LEU A 263 13.46 -22.88 7.04
CA LEU A 263 12.42 -23.20 8.03
C LEU A 263 11.68 -24.51 7.75
N ARG A 264 11.52 -24.89 6.48
CA ARG A 264 10.86 -26.17 6.10
C ARG A 264 11.74 -27.39 6.34
N THR A 265 13.06 -27.25 6.32
CA THR A 265 14.00 -28.35 6.59
C THR A 265 14.14 -28.61 8.08
N LEU A 266 14.03 -27.57 8.91
CA LEU A 266 14.07 -27.68 10.39
C LEU A 266 12.82 -28.35 11.00
N ILE A 267 11.72 -28.49 10.25
CA ILE A 267 10.52 -29.17 10.75
C ILE A 267 10.64 -30.67 10.46
N PRO A 268 10.60 -31.55 11.48
CA PRO A 268 10.64 -32.99 11.29
C PRO A 268 9.62 -33.46 10.24
N LYS A 269 10.04 -34.35 9.32
CA LYS A 269 9.21 -34.86 8.21
C LYS A 269 7.85 -35.40 8.69
N GLU A 270 7.80 -36.05 9.86
CA GLU A 270 6.56 -36.51 10.49
C GLU A 270 5.57 -35.40 10.83
N LYS A 271 6.04 -34.29 11.42
CA LYS A 271 5.18 -33.14 11.76
C LYS A 271 4.63 -32.48 10.48
N ARG A 272 5.34 -32.58 9.35
CA ARG A 272 4.87 -32.13 8.02
C ARG A 272 3.77 -33.06 7.47
N LEU A 273 3.98 -34.38 7.51
CA LEU A 273 3.01 -35.39 7.07
C LEU A 273 1.71 -35.34 7.88
N ARG A 274 1.78 -35.11 9.20
CA ARG A 274 0.60 -34.93 10.05
C ARG A 274 -0.20 -33.67 9.67
N LYS A 275 0.47 -32.54 9.41
CA LYS A 275 -0.19 -31.29 8.98
C LYS A 275 -0.86 -31.42 7.60
N THR A 276 -0.23 -32.10 6.64
CA THR A 276 -0.82 -32.31 5.30
C THR A 276 -1.99 -33.28 5.35
N LYS A 277 -1.91 -34.37 6.13
CA LYS A 277 -3.03 -35.30 6.37
C LYS A 277 -4.22 -34.56 7.02
N LEU A 278 -3.96 -33.72 8.03
CA LEU A 278 -5.02 -32.94 8.70
C LEU A 278 -5.67 -31.91 7.76
N ALA A 279 -4.87 -31.25 6.91
CA ALA A 279 -5.38 -30.30 5.92
C ALA A 279 -6.24 -30.99 4.84
N LYS A 280 -5.82 -32.15 4.32
CA LYS A 280 -6.61 -32.96 3.39
C LYS A 280 -7.94 -33.41 4.01
N LYS A 281 -7.93 -33.87 5.27
CA LYS A 281 -9.15 -34.24 6.02
C LYS A 281 -10.12 -33.06 6.22
N LYS A 282 -9.60 -31.85 6.47
CA LYS A 282 -10.42 -30.61 6.56
C LYS A 282 -11.00 -30.21 5.21
N LEU A 283 -10.25 -30.38 4.11
CA LEU A 283 -10.72 -30.07 2.76
C LEU A 283 -11.82 -31.02 2.31
N GLN A 284 -11.66 -32.32 2.58
CA GLN A 284 -12.68 -33.35 2.32
C GLN A 284 -13.97 -33.13 3.13
N LYS A 285 -13.86 -32.73 4.41
CA LYS A 285 -15.04 -32.35 5.22
C LYS A 285 -15.75 -31.09 4.71
N LYS A 286 -15.02 -30.13 4.13
CA LYS A 286 -15.62 -28.93 3.53
C LYS A 286 -16.31 -29.24 2.20
N SER A 287 -15.73 -30.11 1.36
CA SER A 287 -16.34 -30.51 0.09
C SER A 287 -17.58 -31.38 0.30
N SER A 288 -17.59 -32.28 1.30
CA SER A 288 -18.77 -33.07 1.66
C SER A 288 -19.91 -32.18 2.20
N LYS A 289 -19.62 -31.22 3.09
CA LYS A 289 -20.62 -30.24 3.56
C LYS A 289 -21.20 -29.39 2.42
N ARG A 290 -20.38 -28.99 1.43
CA ARG A 290 -20.86 -28.27 0.23
C ARG A 290 -21.76 -29.14 -0.64
N LYS A 291 -21.44 -30.44 -0.82
CA LYS A 291 -22.30 -31.38 -1.57
C LYS A 291 -23.66 -31.59 -0.88
N ILE A 292 -23.69 -31.72 0.45
CA ILE A 292 -24.93 -31.85 1.22
C ILE A 292 -25.80 -30.59 1.08
N LYS A 293 -25.22 -29.39 1.20
CA LYS A 293 -25.96 -28.13 0.99
C LYS A 293 -26.53 -27.98 -0.42
N ARG A 294 -25.80 -28.40 -1.47
CA ARG A 294 -26.32 -28.37 -2.85
C ARG A 294 -27.50 -29.33 -3.05
N LYS A 295 -27.45 -30.53 -2.48
CA LYS A 295 -28.56 -31.51 -2.52
C LYS A 295 -29.80 -31.04 -1.75
N ALA A 296 -29.61 -30.36 -0.61
CA ALA A 296 -30.72 -29.77 0.14
C ALA A 296 -31.40 -28.62 -0.64
N ALA A 297 -30.60 -27.75 -1.26
CA ALA A 297 -31.12 -26.64 -2.06
C ALA A 297 -31.85 -27.09 -3.34
N SER A 298 -31.42 -28.19 -3.98
CA SER A 298 -32.13 -28.76 -5.13
C SER A 298 -33.47 -29.40 -4.73
N LYS A 299 -33.53 -30.08 -3.57
CA LYS A 299 -34.78 -30.63 -3.03
C LYS A 299 -35.79 -29.53 -2.67
N SER A 300 -35.35 -28.45 -2.03
CA SER A 300 -36.26 -27.32 -1.71
C SER A 300 -36.76 -26.61 -2.97
N LYS A 301 -35.96 -26.55 -4.05
CA LYS A 301 -36.38 -25.94 -5.32
C LYS A 301 -37.41 -26.81 -6.06
N ALA A 302 -37.26 -28.13 -6.01
CA ALA A 302 -38.24 -29.08 -6.54
C ALA A 302 -39.57 -29.02 -5.76
N GLN A 303 -39.52 -28.98 -4.43
CA GLN A 303 -40.72 -28.84 -3.60
C GLN A 303 -41.47 -27.53 -3.86
N ARG A 304 -40.74 -26.41 -4.03
CA ARG A 304 -41.37 -25.13 -4.40
C ARG A 304 -42.06 -25.20 -5.76
N LYS A 305 -41.45 -25.84 -6.76
CA LYS A 305 -42.04 -25.99 -8.09
C LYS A 305 -43.37 -26.78 -8.05
N VAL A 306 -43.40 -27.89 -7.33
CA VAL A 306 -44.62 -28.71 -7.15
C VAL A 306 -45.71 -27.93 -6.41
N THR A 307 -45.37 -27.12 -5.39
CA THR A 307 -46.36 -26.29 -4.71
C THR A 307 -46.90 -25.15 -5.57
N THR A 308 -46.10 -24.63 -6.52
CA THR A 308 -46.55 -23.58 -7.45
C THR A 308 -47.47 -24.16 -8.50
N GLU A 309 -47.14 -25.31 -9.08
CA GLU A 309 -47.98 -26.03 -10.05
C GLU A 309 -49.32 -26.43 -9.41
N LYS A 310 -49.31 -26.95 -8.17
CA LYS A 310 -50.55 -27.29 -7.45
C LYS A 310 -51.43 -26.07 -7.16
N LYS A 311 -50.84 -24.90 -6.90
CA LYS A 311 -51.60 -23.65 -6.73
C LYS A 311 -52.18 -23.11 -8.05
N GLN A 312 -51.50 -23.34 -9.18
CA GLN A 312 -52.03 -22.97 -10.50
C GLN A 312 -53.22 -23.86 -10.87
N MET A 313 -53.12 -25.17 -10.66
CA MET A 313 -54.23 -26.09 -10.91
C MET A 313 -55.46 -25.82 -10.03
N LEU A 314 -55.27 -25.41 -8.76
CA LEU A 314 -56.40 -25.03 -7.91
C LEU A 314 -57.11 -23.78 -8.42
N LYS A 315 -56.35 -22.78 -8.88
CA LYS A 315 -56.92 -21.55 -9.46
C LYS A 315 -57.67 -21.83 -10.75
N GLU A 316 -57.14 -22.71 -11.60
CA GLU A 316 -57.81 -23.13 -12.84
C GLU A 316 -59.10 -23.91 -12.56
N ALA A 317 -59.12 -24.76 -11.53
CA ALA A 317 -60.34 -25.46 -11.10
C ALA A 317 -61.40 -24.51 -10.52
N GLU A 318 -60.99 -23.48 -9.77
CA GLU A 318 -61.90 -22.44 -9.26
C GLU A 318 -62.52 -21.62 -10.40
N THR A 319 -61.76 -21.30 -11.46
CA THR A 319 -62.30 -20.58 -12.62
C THR A 319 -63.28 -21.40 -13.45
N ILE A 320 -63.11 -22.72 -13.55
CA ILE A 320 -64.03 -23.61 -14.29
C ILE A 320 -65.37 -23.77 -13.56
N ASN A 321 -65.37 -23.76 -12.23
CA ASN A 321 -66.62 -23.83 -11.46
C ASN A 321 -67.42 -22.52 -11.50
N GLN A 322 -66.77 -21.36 -11.69
CA GLN A 322 -67.46 -20.08 -11.84
C GLN A 322 -68.14 -19.93 -13.21
N SER A 323 -67.63 -20.57 -14.27
CA SER A 323 -68.22 -20.53 -15.62
C SER A 323 -69.40 -21.49 -15.83
N ASN A 324 -69.71 -22.37 -14.87
CA ASN A 324 -70.83 -23.33 -14.93
C ASN A 324 -72.03 -22.91 -14.05
N THR A 325 -71.99 -21.71 -13.46
CA THR A 325 -73.05 -21.16 -12.59
C THR A 325 -73.70 -19.88 -13.14
N GLU A 326 -73.36 -19.50 -14.37
CA GLU A 326 -74.10 -18.54 -15.21
C GLU A 326 -74.81 -19.32 -16.33
#